data_AF-K9WQL4-F1
#
_entry.id   AF-K9WQL4-F1
#
_cell.length_a   1.000
_cell.length_b   1.000
_cell.length_c   1.000
_cell.angle_alpha   90.00
_cell.angle_beta   90.00
_cell.angle_gamma   90.00
#
_symmetry.space_group_name_H-M   'P 1'
#
loop_
_entity.id
_entity.type
_entity.pdbx_description
1 polymer ?
#
loop_
_entity_poly.entity_id
_entity_poly.type
_entity_poly.pdbx_seq_one_letter_code
_entity_poly.pdbx_strand_id
1 'polypeptide(L)' 'MTKPRYDEKEDKSRHAAADEDCCEEMAEKYGWRLVDTEKTGNDILPVDCVFDGKTEFPESYYETNTD' A
#
# COMPACT_ATOMS: atom_id res chain seq x y z
N MET A 1 -13.55 -4.12 -11.86
CA MET A 1 -12.26 -4.83 -11.92
C MET A 1 -11.42 -4.27 -10.79
N THR A 2 -10.90 -5.12 -9.91
CA THR A 2 -9.96 -4.69 -8.87
C THR A 2 -8.70 -4.19 -9.55
N LYS A 3 -8.22 -3.00 -9.19
CA LYS A 3 -6.98 -2.45 -9.74
C LYS A 3 -5.79 -3.29 -9.25
N PRO A 4 -4.71 -3.43 -10.03
CA PRO A 4 -3.54 -4.16 -9.57
C PRO A 4 -2.87 -3.43 -8.40
N ARG A 5 -2.13 -4.19 -7.58
CA ARG A 5 -1.30 -3.65 -6.48
C ARG A 5 -0.27 -2.64 -6.97
N TYR A 6 0.27 -2.82 -8.17
CA TYR A 6 1.10 -1.84 -8.86
C TYR A 6 0.60 -1.67 -10.29
N ASP A 7 0.30 -0.44 -10.66
CA ASP A 7 -0.11 -0.06 -12.01
C ASP A 7 1.10 0.58 -12.73
N GLU A 8 1.70 -0.18 -13.64
CA GLU A 8 2.85 0.27 -14.44
C GLU A 8 2.53 1.45 -15.37
N LYS A 9 1.25 1.67 -15.72
CA LYS A 9 0.87 2.77 -16.62
C LYS A 9 0.76 4.08 -15.88
N GLU A 10 0.26 4.04 -14.65
CA GLU A 10 0.12 5.21 -13.79
C GLU A 10 1.34 5.43 -12.88
N ASP A 11 2.25 4.45 -12.81
CA ASP A 11 3.35 4.37 -11.86
C ASP A 11 2.87 4.57 -10.42
N LYS A 12 1.88 3.75 -10.02
CA LYS A 12 1.24 3.83 -8.70
C LYS A 12 1.09 2.48 -8.04
N SER A 13 1.32 2.44 -6.74
CA SER A 13 1.03 1.28 -5.90
C SER A 13 -0.21 1.48 -5.03
N ARG A 14 -0.90 0.38 -4.70
CA ARG A 14 -2.10 0.34 -3.85
C ARG A 14 -1.92 -0.66 -2.71
N HIS A 15 -2.19 -0.23 -1.49
CA HIS A 15 -2.20 -1.10 -0.30
C HIS A 15 -3.48 -0.87 0.51
N ALA A 16 -4.19 -1.94 0.82
CA ALA A 16 -5.41 -1.85 1.60
C ALA A 16 -5.11 -1.48 3.06
N ALA A 17 -5.94 -0.62 3.66
CA ALA A 17 -5.83 -0.15 5.04
C ALA A 17 -7.21 -0.05 5.72
N ALA A 18 -7.19 0.08 7.05
CA ALA A 18 -8.39 0.16 7.88
C ALA A 18 -9.10 1.52 7.75
N ASP A 19 -8.35 2.60 7.55
CA ASP A 19 -8.83 3.96 7.38
C ASP A 19 -7.79 4.84 6.66
N GLU A 20 -8.15 6.09 6.39
CA GLU A 20 -7.29 7.06 5.70
C GLU A 20 -6.08 7.45 6.55
N ASP A 21 -6.21 7.53 7.88
CA ASP A 21 -5.11 7.84 8.80
C ASP A 21 -4.01 6.77 8.74
N CYS A 22 -4.38 5.49 8.64
CA CYS A 22 -3.43 4.39 8.41
C CYS A 22 -2.61 4.57 7.13
N CYS A 23 -3.15 5.21 6.09
CA CYS A 23 -2.42 5.49 4.86
C CYS A 23 -1.34 6.54 5.06
N GLU A 24 -1.63 7.58 5.85
CA GLU A 24 -0.66 8.62 6.21
C GLU A 24 0.47 8.03 7.06
N GLU A 25 0.13 7.27 8.11
CA GLU A 25 1.12 6.60 8.97
C GLU A 25 2.04 5.65 8.16
N MET A 26 1.46 4.93 7.20
CA MET A 26 2.22 4.04 6.31
C MET A 26 3.17 4.85 5.41
N ALA A 27 2.69 5.96 4.85
CA ALA A 27 3.50 6.86 4.03
C ALA A 27 4.71 7.38 4.81
N GLU A 28 4.48 7.88 6.03
CA GLU A 28 5.53 8.41 6.90
C GLU A 28 6.53 7.33 7.31
N LYS A 29 6.03 6.17 7.74
CA LYS A 29 6.87 5.07 8.24
C LYS A 29 7.84 4.53 7.20
N TYR A 30 7.39 4.42 5.95
CA TYR A 30 8.19 3.83 4.87
C TYR A 30 8.78 4.86 3.92
N GLY A 31 8.54 6.16 4.14
CA GLY A 31 9.00 7.24 3.27
C GLY A 31 8.34 7.22 1.89
N TRP A 32 7.12 6.70 1.78
CA TRP A 32 6.35 6.67 0.55
C TRP A 32 5.54 7.96 0.39
N ARG A 33 5.24 8.32 -0.86
CA ARG A 33 4.44 9.49 -1.16
C ARG A 33 2.99 9.08 -1.40
N LEU A 34 2.12 9.34 -0.43
CA LEU A 34 0.67 9.17 -0.59
C LEU A 34 0.14 10.21 -1.58
N VAL A 35 -0.61 9.77 -2.59
CA VAL A 35 -1.18 10.63 -3.63
C VAL A 35 -2.70 10.58 -3.69
N ASP A 36 -3.33 9.53 -3.15
CA ASP A 36 -4.78 9.39 -3.10
C ASP A 36 -5.19 8.31 -2.06
N THR A 37 -6.46 8.33 -1.67
CA THR A 37 -7.11 7.27 -0.88
C THR A 37 -8.39 6.83 -1.60
N GLU A 38 -8.46 5.56 -1.98
CA GLU A 38 -9.59 5.01 -2.75
C GLU A 38 -10.47 4.14 -1.83
N LYS A 39 -11.78 4.42 -1.73
CA LYS A 39 -12.68 3.52 -0.99
C LYS A 39 -12.80 2.17 -1.70
N THR A 40 -12.69 1.11 -0.91
CA THR A 40 -12.94 -0.26 -1.36
C THR A 40 -14.38 -0.66 -1.04
N GLY A 41 -14.80 -1.83 -1.53
CA GLY A 41 -16.06 -2.47 -1.14
C GLY A 41 -15.91 -3.48 0.01
N ASN A 42 -14.80 -3.44 0.76
CA ASN A 42 -14.49 -4.39 1.83
C ASN A 42 -14.65 -3.74 3.20
N ASP A 43 -15.45 -4.34 4.09
CA ASP A 43 -15.71 -3.77 5.42
C ASP A 43 -14.51 -3.86 6.39
N ILE A 44 -13.54 -4.74 6.15
CA ILE A 44 -12.37 -4.96 7.03
C ILE A 44 -11.24 -3.99 6.68
N LEU A 45 -10.99 -3.79 5.39
CA LEU A 45 -10.00 -2.85 4.86
C LEU A 45 -10.71 -1.95 3.83
N PRO A 46 -11.46 -0.94 4.31
CA PRO A 46 -12.38 -0.15 3.49
C PRO A 46 -11.69 0.87 2.60
N VAL A 47 -10.37 1.03 2.67
CA VAL A 47 -9.62 1.96 1.82
C VAL A 47 -8.39 1.29 1.21
N ASP A 48 -8.01 1.73 0.02
CA ASP A 48 -6.72 1.49 -0.62
C ASP A 48 -5.90 2.78 -0.58
N CYS A 49 -4.74 2.73 0.06
CA CYS A 49 -3.73 3.79 0.06
C CYS A 49 -3.01 3.78 -1.29
N VAL A 50 -3.04 4.89 -2.02
CA VAL A 50 -2.43 5.01 -3.34
C VAL A 50 -1.12 5.80 -3.23
N PHE A 51 -0.01 5.16 -3.56
CA PHE A 51 1.33 5.77 -3.49
C PHE A 51 1.91 6.01 -4.89
N ASP A 52 2.73 7.05 -4.98
CA ASP A 52 3.58 7.34 -6.15
C ASP A 52 4.69 6.28 -6.26
N GLY A 53 4.87 5.73 -7.45
CA GLY A 53 5.88 4.71 -7.73
C GLY A 53 5.53 3.31 -7.23
N LYS A 54 6.50 2.40 -7.43
CA LYS A 54 6.46 1.05 -6.88
C LYS A 54 6.85 1.05 -5.39
N THR A 55 5.99 0.50 -4.54
CA THR A 55 6.23 0.38 -3.09
C THR A 55 6.15 -1.08 -2.64
N GLU A 56 7.08 -1.52 -1.81
CA GLU A 56 7.13 -2.88 -1.27
C GLU A 56 7.49 -2.84 0.22
N PHE A 57 6.82 -3.68 1.01
CA PHE A 57 7.19 -3.83 2.41
C PHE A 57 8.60 -4.45 2.49
N PRO A 58 9.41 -4.06 3.50
CA PRO A 58 10.70 -4.69 3.72
C PRO A 58 10.51 -6.18 3.99
N GLU A 59 11.48 -6.98 3.54
CA GLU A 59 11.53 -8.42 3.81
C GLU A 59 11.47 -8.68 5.31
N SER A 60 10.80 -9.77 5.69
CA SER A 60 10.68 -10.12 7.10
C SER A 60 12.00 -10.67 7.64
N TYR A 61 12.35 -10.33 8.88
CA TYR A 61 13.58 -10.81 9.53
C TYR A 61 13.66 -12.35 9.65
N TYR A 62 12.51 -13.04 9.58
CA TYR A 62 12.44 -14.50 9.74
C TYR A 62 12.64 -15.26 8.43
N GLU A 63 12.53 -14.61 7.26
CA GLU A 63 12.71 -15.26 5.97
C GLU A 63 14.19 -15.48 5.62
N THR A 64 15.12 -14.77 6.26
CA THR A 64 16.57 -14.86 5.98
C THR A 64 17.31 -16.01 6.67
N ASN A 65 16.66 -16.83 7.51
CA ASN A 65 17.32 -17.91 8.28
C ASN A 65 16.94 -19.34 7.84
N THR A 66 16.54 -19.53 6.59
CA THR A 66 16.27 -20.86 6.04
C THR A 66 17.43 -21.26 5.11
N ASP A 67 18.50 -21.80 5.69
CA ASP A 67 19.60 -22.50 4.99
C ASP A 67 19.67 -23.95 5.52
#